data_AF-A0A8J6JYI3-F1
#
_entry.id   AF-A0A8J6JYI3-F1
#
_cell.length_a   1.000
_cell.length_b   1.000
_cell.length_c   1.000
_cell.angle_alpha   90.00
_cell.angle_beta   90.00
_cell.angle_gamma   90.00
#
_symmetry.space_group_name_H-M   'P 1'
#
loop_
_entity.id
_entity.type
_entity.pdbx_description
1 polymer ?
#
loop_
_entity_poly.entity_id
_entity_poly.type
_entity_poly.pdbx_seq_one_letter_code
_entity_poly.pdbx_strand_id
1 'polypeptide(L)'
;MCSVPGADGIETHFDELQDVFIQQTQDNKNPVIYAVFSASGSVFKGSAVCVYSMADIRMVFNGPFAHKEGPNYQWMPYTGKIPYPRPGTCPGGTFTPSMKSTKDYPDEVINFMRTHPVMYNPVYPIHRQPLLVRTNVNYKFTTIAVDQVDASDGRYEVLFLGTDQGTVQKVIVLPKDDLETEELILEEVEVFKVPAPIKSMKISSKRQQLYVSSVSGVTHLALHRCDVYGEACADCCLARDPYCAWDGKTCSRYSASSKRRSRRQDVRHGNPMRQCRGYNSNANKNGMDATQYGVEGSSAFLECQARSPQASIKWILQKDNSERKKELRSEGRLLKTEQGLLIRSLQLSDTGIYHCTATENNFKHTVMRVRLHVLSAEAVTAALLHPEAPSALASQPAGPPGAYDELVQLLSQPEMGLINQYCQGYWRPSGSAHSDAKDLQDQKRARNRRNHPPTEELQT
;
A
#
# COMPACT_ATOMS: atom_id res chain seq x y z
N MET A 1 5.75 29.18 -3.48
CA MET A 1 6.36 28.51 -4.63
C MET A 1 6.51 27.03 -4.31
N CYS A 2 6.12 26.15 -5.23
CA CYS A 2 6.46 24.73 -5.18
C CYS A 2 6.93 24.34 -6.57
N SER A 3 8.23 24.05 -6.71
CA SER A 3 8.86 23.86 -8.02
C SER A 3 10.08 22.97 -7.94
N VAL A 4 10.37 22.27 -9.03
CA VAL A 4 11.59 21.49 -9.21
C VAL A 4 12.57 22.28 -10.08
N PRO A 5 13.79 22.56 -9.61
CA PRO A 5 14.80 23.23 -10.42
C PRO A 5 15.34 22.28 -11.51
N GLY A 6 15.30 22.72 -12.77
CA GLY A 6 15.93 22.05 -13.90
C GLY A 6 17.45 22.28 -13.93
N ALA A 7 18.17 21.42 -14.65
CA ALA A 7 19.63 21.54 -14.82
C ALA A 7 20.05 22.81 -15.60
N ASP A 8 19.12 23.34 -16.39
CA ASP A 8 19.21 24.60 -17.13
C ASP A 8 18.81 25.83 -16.29
N GLY A 9 18.44 25.64 -15.02
CA GLY A 9 17.95 26.67 -14.12
C GLY A 9 16.49 27.05 -14.33
N ILE A 10 15.77 26.39 -15.25
CA ILE A 10 14.33 26.58 -15.45
C ILE A 10 13.59 25.76 -14.39
N GLU A 11 12.71 26.41 -13.64
CA GLU A 11 11.89 25.74 -12.63
C GLU A 11 10.60 25.18 -13.24
N THR A 12 10.30 23.92 -12.95
CA THR A 12 8.98 23.33 -13.26
C THR A 12 8.06 23.57 -12.08
N HIS A 13 7.00 24.35 -12.29
CA HIS A 13 6.11 24.81 -11.23
C HIS A 13 4.86 23.93 -11.02
N PHE A 14 4.43 23.84 -9.77
CA PHE A 14 3.16 23.29 -9.33
C PHE A 14 2.37 24.41 -8.66
N ASP A 15 1.52 25.10 -9.43
CA ASP A 15 0.91 26.37 -9.01
C ASP A 15 -0.45 26.22 -8.32
N GLU A 16 -1.11 25.08 -8.49
CA GLU A 16 -2.47 24.86 -7.99
C GLU A 16 -2.42 24.23 -6.60
N LEU A 17 -2.59 25.04 -5.55
CA LEU A 17 -2.69 24.55 -4.16
C LEU A 17 -3.97 23.72 -3.95
N GLN A 18 -3.82 22.48 -3.49
CA GLN A 18 -4.92 21.54 -3.24
C GLN A 18 -5.30 21.45 -1.76
N ASP A 19 -4.32 21.25 -0.88
CA ASP A 19 -4.57 21.11 0.56
C ASP A 19 -3.34 21.51 1.38
N VAL A 20 -3.56 21.82 2.66
CA VAL A 20 -2.53 22.27 3.61
C VAL A 20 -2.70 21.55 4.95
N PHE A 21 -1.62 20.94 5.45
CA PHE A 21 -1.55 20.35 6.77
C PHE A 21 -0.54 21.11 7.65
N ILE A 22 -0.97 21.53 8.84
CA ILE A 22 -0.13 22.27 9.79
C ILE A 22 0.31 21.32 10.90
N GLN A 23 1.59 20.93 10.86
CA GLN A 23 2.22 20.11 11.88
C GLN A 23 2.77 21.01 13.00
N GLN A 24 2.19 20.89 14.19
CA GLN A 24 2.73 21.56 15.37
C GLN A 24 4.08 20.95 15.74
N THR A 25 5.06 21.81 16.01
CA THR A 25 6.37 21.41 16.54
C THR A 25 6.39 21.62 18.06
N GLN A 26 7.54 21.41 18.71
CA GLN A 26 7.71 21.78 20.11
C GLN A 26 7.58 23.29 20.34
N ASP A 27 7.91 24.09 19.32
CA ASP A 27 7.67 25.52 19.32
C ASP A 27 6.35 25.82 18.59
N ASN A 28 5.28 26.03 19.36
CA ASN A 28 3.96 26.36 18.82
C ASN A 28 3.96 27.63 17.93
N LYS A 29 4.98 28.50 18.04
CA LYS A 29 5.11 29.65 17.14
C LYS A 29 5.69 29.24 15.79
N ASN A 30 6.38 28.12 15.67
CA ASN A 30 7.01 27.68 14.43
C ASN A 30 6.52 26.27 14.04
N PRO A 31 5.23 26.12 13.66
CA PRO A 31 4.77 24.90 13.03
C PRO A 31 5.39 24.73 11.64
N VAL A 32 5.44 23.47 11.21
CA VAL A 32 5.81 23.07 9.85
C VAL A 32 4.55 22.94 9.02
N ILE A 33 4.57 23.47 7.79
CA ILE A 33 3.41 23.50 6.91
C ILE A 33 3.69 22.60 5.71
N TYR A 34 2.92 21.53 5.57
CA TYR A 34 2.92 20.68 4.39
C TYR A 34 1.81 21.15 3.47
N ALA A 35 2.09 21.30 2.18
CA ALA A 35 1.09 21.69 1.21
C ALA A 35 1.20 20.85 -0.06
N VAL A 36 0.05 20.42 -0.55
CA VAL A 36 -0.09 19.66 -1.80
C VAL A 36 -0.39 20.63 -2.92
N PHE A 37 0.35 20.51 -4.01
CA PHE A 37 0.15 21.28 -5.23
C PHE A 37 -0.06 20.35 -6.41
N SER A 38 -0.82 20.79 -7.41
CA SER A 38 -0.87 20.19 -8.74
C SER A 38 -0.22 21.10 -9.79
N ALA A 39 0.26 20.47 -10.86
CA ALA A 39 0.72 21.18 -12.03
C ALA A 39 -0.46 21.84 -12.75
N SER A 40 -0.21 23.04 -13.26
CA SER A 40 -1.18 23.83 -14.03
C SER A 40 -1.48 23.15 -15.36
N GLY A 41 -2.77 23.01 -15.68
CA GLY A 41 -3.22 22.47 -16.97
C GLY A 41 -3.76 21.03 -16.91
N SER A 42 -4.53 20.67 -17.93
CA SER A 42 -5.22 19.37 -18.03
C SER A 42 -4.37 18.26 -18.66
N VAL A 43 -3.33 18.64 -19.41
CA VAL A 43 -2.49 17.71 -20.19
C VAL A 43 -1.49 16.97 -19.32
N PHE A 44 -0.94 17.64 -18.29
CA PHE A 44 0.04 17.05 -17.40
C PHE A 44 -0.55 16.82 -16.01
N LYS A 45 -0.73 15.55 -15.63
CA LYS A 45 -1.10 15.15 -14.27
C LYS A 45 0.18 15.07 -13.43
N GLY A 46 0.51 16.17 -12.78
CA GLY A 46 1.61 16.26 -11.82
C GLY A 46 1.08 16.71 -10.45
N SER A 47 1.65 16.16 -9.38
CA SER A 47 1.43 16.62 -8.02
C SER A 47 2.75 16.69 -7.26
N ALA A 48 2.86 17.64 -6.34
CA ALA A 48 4.02 17.81 -5.49
C ALA A 48 3.60 18.12 -4.05
N VAL A 49 4.39 17.66 -3.08
CA VAL A 49 4.25 18.06 -1.68
C VAL A 49 5.43 18.95 -1.33
N CYS A 50 5.15 20.17 -0.92
CA CYS A 50 6.15 21.12 -0.46
C CYS A 50 6.00 21.37 1.04
N VAL A 51 7.13 21.56 1.71
CA VAL A 51 7.18 21.81 3.16
C VAL A 51 7.71 23.20 3.40
N TYR A 52 7.03 23.99 4.22
CA TYR A 52 7.38 25.38 4.52
C TYR A 52 7.58 25.57 6.02
N SER A 53 8.51 26.46 6.38
CA SER A 53 8.68 26.91 7.76
C SER A 53 7.87 28.19 8.00
N MET A 54 7.26 28.30 9.18
CA MET A 54 6.61 29.56 9.57
C MET A 54 7.60 30.72 9.75
N ALA A 55 8.88 30.44 9.98
CA ALA A 55 9.93 31.45 10.03
C ALA A 55 10.14 32.09 8.65
N ASP A 56 10.21 31.30 7.57
CA ASP A 56 10.40 31.80 6.21
C ASP A 56 9.17 32.60 5.73
N ILE A 57 7.97 32.14 6.08
CA ILE A 57 6.73 32.87 5.79
C ILE A 57 6.74 34.25 6.46
N ARG A 58 7.10 34.34 7.74
CA ARG A 58 7.22 35.62 8.45
C ARG A 58 8.33 36.50 7.87
N MET A 59 9.45 35.91 7.49
CA MET A 59 10.54 36.64 6.83
C MET A 59 10.03 37.30 5.53
N VAL A 60 9.22 36.60 4.73
CA VAL A 60 8.59 37.16 3.53
C VAL A 60 7.61 38.28 3.86
N PHE A 61 6.74 38.13 4.87
CA PHE A 61 5.85 39.21 5.31
C PHE A 61 6.60 40.46 5.84
N ASN A 62 7.82 40.27 6.33
CA ASN A 62 8.72 41.37 6.72
C ASN A 62 9.58 41.90 5.55
N GLY A 63 9.49 41.30 4.37
CA GLY A 63 10.23 41.67 3.15
C GLY A 63 9.60 42.81 2.35
N PRO A 64 10.08 43.12 1.14
CA PRO A 64 9.52 44.18 0.32
C PRO A 64 8.10 43.86 -0.15
N PHE A 65 7.21 44.86 -0.18
CA PHE A 65 5.92 44.76 -0.85
C PHE A 65 6.10 44.75 -2.37
N ALA A 66 5.20 44.11 -3.09
CA ALA A 66 5.14 44.15 -4.54
C ALA A 66 4.28 45.35 -4.98
N HIS A 67 4.71 46.02 -6.04
CA HIS A 67 4.04 47.16 -6.64
C HIS A 67 4.13 47.07 -8.17
N LYS A 68 3.18 47.69 -8.89
CA LYS A 68 3.24 47.86 -10.35
C LYS A 68 3.46 49.34 -10.68
N GLU A 69 4.69 49.72 -11.04
CA GLU A 69 5.01 51.08 -11.50
C GLU A 69 5.48 51.07 -12.95
N GLY A 70 5.36 52.23 -13.59
CA GLY A 70 5.96 52.50 -14.89
C GLY A 70 5.16 52.02 -16.10
N PRO A 71 5.63 52.33 -17.32
CA PRO A 71 4.89 52.14 -18.56
C PRO A 71 4.57 50.67 -18.87
N ASN A 72 5.36 49.74 -18.33
CA ASN A 72 5.24 48.30 -18.61
C ASN A 72 4.38 47.54 -17.59
N TYR A 73 3.89 48.20 -16.52
CA TYR A 73 3.04 47.58 -15.47
C TYR A 73 3.60 46.25 -14.91
N GLN A 74 4.92 46.17 -14.75
CA GLN A 74 5.60 44.97 -14.24
C GLN A 74 5.60 44.97 -12.70
N TRP A 75 5.50 43.78 -12.11
CA TRP A 75 5.65 43.63 -10.66
C TRP A 75 7.11 43.83 -10.26
N MET A 76 7.34 44.75 -9.32
CA MET A 76 8.66 45.13 -8.84
C MET A 76 8.64 45.36 -7.32
N PRO A 77 9.79 45.26 -6.62
CA PRO A 77 9.84 45.51 -5.19
C PRO A 77 9.59 47.00 -4.94
N TYR A 78 8.69 47.31 -4.03
CA TYR A 78 8.41 48.69 -3.61
C TYR A 78 9.62 49.26 -2.87
N THR A 79 10.23 50.31 -3.42
CA THR A 79 11.41 51.00 -2.88
C THR A 79 11.08 52.32 -2.18
N GLY A 80 9.83 52.76 -2.24
CA GLY A 80 9.36 53.98 -1.61
C GLY A 80 9.27 53.87 -0.08
N LYS A 81 8.76 54.94 0.55
CA LYS A 81 8.61 55.00 2.01
C LYS A 81 7.46 54.11 2.46
N ILE A 82 7.77 53.09 3.27
CA ILE A 82 6.77 52.27 3.94
C ILE A 82 6.25 53.04 5.17
N PRO A 83 4.93 53.23 5.34
CA PRO A 83 4.39 53.98 6.47
C PRO A 83 4.59 53.23 7.80
N TYR A 84 4.48 53.98 8.91
CA TYR A 84 4.62 53.44 10.27
C TYR A 84 3.29 53.51 11.04
N PRO A 85 2.91 52.46 11.81
CA PRO A 85 3.56 51.15 11.92
C PRO A 85 3.53 50.39 10.60
N ARG A 86 4.46 49.44 10.45
CA ARG A 86 4.60 48.69 9.21
C ARG A 86 3.27 48.04 8.83
N PRO A 87 2.76 48.26 7.60
CA PRO A 87 1.54 47.62 7.09
C PRO A 87 1.54 46.10 7.33
N GLY A 88 0.46 45.57 7.91
CA GLY A 88 0.32 44.15 8.29
C GLY A 88 0.77 43.79 9.72
N THR A 89 1.39 44.72 10.47
CA THR A 89 1.73 44.51 11.89
C THR A 89 0.47 44.41 12.75
N CYS A 90 0.42 43.47 13.71
CA CYS A 90 -0.70 43.33 14.63
C CYS A 90 -0.70 44.41 15.75
N PRO A 91 -1.87 44.85 16.25
CA PRO A 91 -1.96 45.80 17.38
C PRO A 91 -1.46 45.17 18.69
N GLY A 92 -1.01 46.00 19.63
CA GLY A 92 -0.59 45.59 20.98
C GLY A 92 0.78 44.91 21.06
N GLY A 93 1.56 44.93 19.98
CA GLY A 93 2.92 44.37 19.95
C GLY A 93 3.97 45.36 20.45
N THR A 94 5.23 44.92 20.49
CA THR A 94 6.39 45.75 20.86
C THR A 94 6.53 47.00 19.98
N PHE A 95 6.13 46.90 18.70
CA PHE A 95 6.18 47.99 17.73
C PHE A 95 4.90 48.83 17.67
N THR A 96 3.84 48.43 18.36
CA THR A 96 2.52 49.08 18.35
C THR A 96 1.89 49.11 19.76
N PRO A 97 2.63 49.50 20.82
CA PRO A 97 2.16 49.35 22.20
C PRO A 97 0.95 50.24 22.54
N SER A 98 0.79 51.37 21.85
CA SER A 98 -0.32 52.31 22.03
C SER A 98 -1.58 51.94 21.24
N MET A 99 -1.49 51.01 20.28
CA MET A 99 -2.60 50.62 19.42
C MET A 99 -3.27 49.38 19.99
N LYS A 100 -4.55 49.50 20.38
CA LYS A 100 -5.33 48.39 20.95
C LYS A 100 -6.12 47.65 19.87
N SER A 101 -6.41 48.32 18.76
CA SER A 101 -7.18 47.76 17.64
C SER A 101 -6.60 48.22 16.31
N THR A 102 -6.94 47.49 15.23
CA THR A 102 -6.64 47.93 13.85
C THR A 102 -7.32 49.24 13.48
N LYS A 103 -8.36 49.66 14.23
CA LYS A 103 -9.01 50.97 14.09
C LYS A 103 -8.13 52.15 14.51
N ASP A 104 -7.10 51.90 15.32
CA ASP A 104 -6.20 52.94 15.81
C ASP A 104 -5.05 53.24 14.82
N TYR A 105 -5.03 52.55 13.67
CA TYR A 105 -3.97 52.71 12.66
C TYR A 105 -4.22 53.96 11.80
N PRO A 106 -3.17 54.71 11.43
CA PRO A 106 -3.31 55.85 10.53
C PRO A 106 -3.85 55.46 9.14
N ASP A 107 -4.62 56.37 8.53
CA ASP A 107 -5.19 56.17 7.18
C ASP A 107 -4.12 55.86 6.12
N GLU A 108 -2.91 56.42 6.26
CA GLU A 108 -1.78 56.14 5.36
C GLU A 108 -1.42 54.64 5.35
N VAL A 109 -1.40 53.98 6.52
CA VAL A 109 -1.11 52.54 6.63
C VAL A 109 -2.23 51.72 5.98
N ILE A 110 -3.48 52.12 6.19
CA ILE A 110 -4.66 51.43 5.61
C ILE A 110 -4.67 51.57 4.08
N ASN A 111 -4.43 52.78 3.57
CA ASN A 111 -4.38 53.05 2.13
C ASN A 111 -3.19 52.34 1.46
N PHE A 112 -2.05 52.27 2.14
CA PHE A 112 -0.90 51.50 1.67
C PHE A 112 -1.25 50.01 1.53
N MET A 113 -1.83 49.37 2.57
CA MET A 113 -2.21 47.95 2.50
C MET A 113 -3.20 47.65 1.36
N ARG A 114 -4.14 48.57 1.10
CA ARG A 114 -5.12 48.42 0.01
C ARG A 114 -4.47 48.43 -1.37
N THR A 115 -3.39 49.19 -1.54
CA THR A 115 -2.68 49.35 -2.82
C THR A 115 -1.51 48.38 -2.98
N HIS A 116 -1.00 47.82 -1.88
CA HIS A 116 0.16 46.92 -1.84
C HIS A 116 -0.13 45.64 -1.03
N PRO A 117 -1.11 44.80 -1.42
CA PRO A 117 -1.50 43.63 -0.64
C PRO A 117 -0.54 42.42 -0.79
N VAL A 118 0.36 42.44 -1.78
CA VAL A 118 1.22 41.30 -2.14
C VAL A 118 2.66 41.58 -1.72
N MET A 119 3.36 40.56 -1.22
CA MET A 119 4.80 40.62 -0.96
C MET A 119 5.57 40.29 -2.24
N TYR A 120 6.69 40.97 -2.50
CA TYR A 120 7.48 40.75 -3.71
C TYR A 120 8.26 39.43 -3.68
N ASN A 121 8.84 39.10 -2.52
CA ASN A 121 9.58 37.85 -2.39
C ASN A 121 8.62 36.66 -2.25
N PRO A 122 8.81 35.58 -3.00
CA PRO A 122 8.06 34.35 -2.80
C PRO A 122 8.50 33.61 -1.52
N VAL A 123 7.57 32.82 -0.96
CA VAL A 123 7.91 31.79 0.02
C VAL A 123 8.35 30.53 -0.73
N TYR A 124 9.60 30.11 -0.53
CA TYR A 124 10.13 28.84 -1.02
C TYR A 124 9.99 27.74 0.04
N PRO A 125 9.86 26.46 -0.37
CA PRO A 125 9.87 25.36 0.57
C PRO A 125 11.26 25.21 1.21
N ILE A 126 11.32 24.45 2.30
CA ILE A 126 12.57 24.03 2.93
C ILE A 126 13.44 23.35 1.87
N HIS A 127 14.73 23.70 1.84
CA HIS A 127 15.69 23.27 0.81
C HIS A 127 15.38 23.72 -0.63
N ARG A 128 14.40 24.62 -0.84
CA ARG A 128 13.97 25.13 -2.17
C ARG A 128 13.56 24.02 -3.16
N GLN A 129 13.17 22.87 -2.66
CA GLN A 129 12.70 21.73 -3.47
C GLN A 129 11.46 21.09 -2.84
N PRO A 130 10.63 20.39 -3.61
CA PRO A 130 9.52 19.63 -3.05
C PRO A 130 10.05 18.44 -2.25
N LEU A 131 9.30 18.04 -1.21
CA LEU A 131 9.57 16.83 -0.45
C LEU A 131 9.24 15.56 -1.26
N LEU A 132 8.21 15.65 -2.10
CA LEU A 132 7.69 14.54 -2.90
C LEU A 132 7.21 15.09 -4.24
N VAL A 133 7.53 14.39 -5.33
CA VAL A 133 7.02 14.71 -6.67
C VAL A 133 6.44 13.48 -7.34
N ARG A 134 5.21 13.57 -7.83
CA ARG A 134 4.54 12.50 -8.57
C ARG A 134 4.09 12.99 -9.93
N THR A 135 4.65 12.40 -10.97
CA THR A 135 4.41 12.70 -12.38
C THR A 135 4.21 11.40 -13.15
N ASN A 136 3.73 11.47 -14.39
CA ASN A 136 3.48 10.29 -15.24
C ASN A 136 2.50 9.27 -14.62
N VAL A 137 1.59 9.73 -13.78
CA VAL A 137 0.52 8.93 -13.17
C VAL A 137 -0.84 9.41 -13.65
N ASN A 138 -1.85 8.54 -13.56
CA ASN A 138 -3.22 8.85 -13.99
C ASN A 138 -4.07 9.54 -12.90
N TYR A 139 -3.49 9.84 -11.74
CA TYR A 139 -4.15 10.50 -10.61
C TYR A 139 -3.46 11.82 -10.22
N LYS A 140 -4.16 12.65 -9.43
CA LYS A 140 -3.62 13.84 -8.75
C LYS A 140 -3.82 13.70 -7.25
N PHE A 141 -2.90 14.25 -6.46
CA PHE A 141 -3.12 14.40 -5.02
C PHE A 141 -4.17 15.48 -4.75
N THR A 142 -5.04 15.22 -3.78
CA THR A 142 -6.17 16.08 -3.41
C THR A 142 -6.06 16.59 -1.99
N THR A 143 -5.52 15.76 -1.08
CA THR A 143 -5.53 16.01 0.36
C THR A 143 -4.29 15.42 1.02
N ILE A 144 -3.91 15.98 2.16
CA ILE A 144 -2.77 15.53 2.95
C ILE A 144 -3.09 15.48 4.45
N ALA A 145 -2.61 14.42 5.10
CA ALA A 145 -2.45 14.37 6.55
C ALA A 145 -1.07 13.84 6.88
N VAL A 146 -0.46 14.32 7.97
CA VAL A 146 0.88 13.88 8.40
C VAL A 146 0.80 13.37 9.84
N ASP A 147 1.48 12.25 10.12
CA ASP A 147 1.75 11.81 11.48
C ASP A 147 3.25 11.75 11.77
N GLN A 148 3.59 11.88 13.04
CA GLN A 148 4.96 11.82 13.54
C GLN A 148 5.12 10.59 14.43
N VAL A 149 5.79 9.56 13.90
CA VAL A 149 5.79 8.20 14.44
C VAL A 149 7.17 7.83 14.96
N ASP A 150 7.22 7.38 16.22
CA ASP A 150 8.44 6.79 16.76
C ASP A 150 8.61 5.36 16.26
N ALA A 151 9.81 5.02 15.80
CA ALA A 151 10.25 3.70 15.39
C ALA A 151 11.50 3.28 16.19
N SER A 152 12.06 2.11 15.90
CA SER A 152 13.25 1.60 16.61
C SER A 152 14.52 2.42 16.37
N ASP A 153 14.62 3.06 15.22
CA ASP A 153 15.81 3.73 14.70
C ASP A 153 15.65 5.25 14.59
N GLY A 154 14.50 5.80 14.98
CA GLY A 154 14.26 7.23 14.99
C GLY A 154 12.79 7.59 14.90
N ARG A 155 12.54 8.87 14.62
CA ARG A 155 11.20 9.40 14.40
C ARG A 155 11.01 9.65 12.91
N TYR A 156 9.84 9.29 12.41
CA TYR A 156 9.49 9.37 10.99
C TYR A 156 8.25 10.21 10.77
N GLU A 157 8.28 10.96 9.67
CA GLU A 157 7.13 11.71 9.17
C GLU A 157 6.41 10.82 8.16
N VAL A 158 5.18 10.44 8.48
CA VAL A 158 4.37 9.59 7.61
C VAL A 158 3.28 10.42 6.97
N LEU A 159 3.32 10.53 5.65
CA LEU A 159 2.37 11.27 4.85
C LEU A 159 1.24 10.33 4.41
N PHE A 160 0.01 10.78 4.58
CA PHE A 160 -1.18 10.17 4.00
C PHE A 160 -1.70 11.12 2.92
N LEU A 161 -1.73 10.65 1.68
CA LEU A 161 -2.06 11.45 0.51
C LEU A 161 -3.32 10.89 -0.15
N GLY A 162 -4.40 11.65 -0.18
CA GLY A 162 -5.62 11.28 -0.88
C GLY A 162 -5.53 11.60 -2.37
N THR A 163 -6.14 10.78 -3.22
CA THR A 163 -6.13 10.96 -4.69
C THR A 163 -7.49 11.31 -5.27
N ASP A 164 -7.49 11.86 -6.48
CA ASP A 164 -8.71 12.08 -7.28
C ASP A 164 -9.33 10.78 -7.83
N GLN A 165 -8.65 9.64 -7.67
CA GLN A 165 -9.17 8.31 -7.98
C GLN A 165 -9.78 7.59 -6.78
N GLY A 166 -9.79 8.20 -5.59
CA GLY A 166 -10.39 7.61 -4.39
C GLY A 166 -9.49 6.64 -3.63
N THR A 167 -8.18 6.73 -3.84
CA THR A 167 -7.17 6.03 -3.05
C THR A 167 -6.55 6.93 -1.99
N VAL A 168 -6.00 6.32 -0.94
CA VAL A 168 -5.09 6.96 0.01
C VAL A 168 -3.77 6.24 -0.03
N GLN A 169 -2.69 7.00 -0.28
CA GLN A 169 -1.32 6.51 -0.26
C GLN A 169 -0.64 6.87 1.05
N LYS A 170 0.02 5.89 1.67
CA LYS A 170 0.86 6.06 2.84
C LYS A 170 2.32 6.11 2.40
N VAL A 171 2.97 7.24 2.61
CA VAL A 171 4.30 7.54 2.07
C VAL A 171 5.24 8.00 3.18
N ILE A 172 6.49 7.56 3.11
CA ILE A 172 7.60 8.14 3.89
C ILE A 172 8.68 8.61 2.93
N VAL A 173 9.43 9.64 3.34
CA VAL A 173 10.58 10.13 2.59
C VAL A 173 11.82 9.97 3.46
N LEU A 174 12.80 9.22 2.98
CA LEU A 174 14.04 8.95 3.69
C LEU A 174 15.20 9.73 3.06
N PRO A 175 16.10 10.31 3.86
CA PRO A 175 17.32 10.88 3.31
C PRO A 175 18.26 9.76 2.86
N LYS A 176 18.81 9.90 1.64
CA LYS A 176 19.94 9.14 1.10
C LYS A 176 21.25 9.89 1.29
N ASP A 177 22.35 9.25 0.94
CA ASP A 177 23.64 9.91 0.78
C ASP A 177 23.52 10.99 -0.32
N ASP A 178 24.34 12.05 -0.26
CA ASP A 178 24.41 13.14 -1.26
C ASP A 178 23.16 14.05 -1.41
N LEU A 179 22.44 14.33 -0.32
CA LEU A 179 21.24 15.21 -0.30
C LEU A 179 20.05 14.69 -1.15
N GLU A 180 20.14 13.49 -1.69
CA GLU A 180 19.02 12.82 -2.34
C GLU A 180 18.02 12.29 -1.32
N THR A 181 16.77 12.12 -1.74
CA THR A 181 15.71 11.54 -0.93
C THR A 181 15.14 10.28 -1.61
N GLU A 182 14.92 9.23 -0.83
CA GLU A 182 14.18 8.04 -1.22
C GLU A 182 12.71 8.20 -0.84
N GLU A 183 11.83 8.23 -1.82
CA GLU A 183 10.39 8.20 -1.59
C GLU A 183 9.91 6.74 -1.52
N LEU A 184 9.15 6.40 -0.48
CA LEU A 184 8.64 5.04 -0.28
C LEU A 184 7.14 5.06 -0.08
N ILE A 185 6.42 4.45 -1.01
CA ILE A 185 4.99 4.16 -0.87
C ILE A 185 4.87 2.85 -0.10
N LEU A 186 4.45 2.95 1.16
CA LEU A 186 4.29 1.82 2.08
C LEU A 186 3.01 1.04 1.79
N GLU A 187 1.97 1.76 1.36
CA GLU A 187 0.63 1.23 1.19
C GLU A 187 -0.21 2.16 0.30
N GLU A 188 -1.09 1.58 -0.52
CA GLU A 188 -2.15 2.29 -1.23
C GLU A 188 -3.48 1.58 -0.99
N VAL A 189 -4.52 2.34 -0.63
CA VAL A 189 -5.81 1.79 -0.24
C VAL A 189 -6.93 2.47 -1.02
N GLU A 190 -7.71 1.67 -1.75
CA GLU A 190 -9.02 2.09 -2.24
C GLU A 190 -10.00 2.22 -1.06
N VAL A 191 -10.47 3.45 -0.83
CA VAL A 191 -11.18 3.79 0.41
C VAL A 191 -12.68 3.47 0.33
N PHE A 192 -13.24 3.52 -0.87
CA PHE A 192 -14.67 3.30 -1.13
C PHE A 192 -14.84 2.23 -2.22
N LYS A 193 -15.90 1.42 -2.12
CA LYS A 193 -16.24 0.41 -3.14
C LYS A 193 -16.48 1.01 -4.52
N VAL A 194 -17.07 2.19 -4.57
CA VAL A 194 -17.21 2.99 -5.79
C VAL A 194 -16.14 4.07 -5.72
N PRO A 195 -15.10 4.00 -6.56
CA PRO A 195 -14.02 4.99 -6.57
C PRO A 195 -14.58 6.40 -6.74
N ALA A 196 -14.19 7.29 -5.84
CA ALA A 196 -14.63 8.69 -5.84
C ALA A 196 -13.51 9.57 -5.27
N PRO A 197 -13.26 10.77 -5.84
CA PRO A 197 -12.20 11.67 -5.39
C PRO A 197 -12.25 11.90 -3.87
N ILE A 198 -11.10 11.79 -3.23
CA ILE A 198 -10.98 12.13 -1.81
C ILE A 198 -11.14 13.65 -1.66
N LYS A 199 -12.07 14.07 -0.80
CA LYS A 199 -12.41 15.48 -0.59
C LYS A 199 -11.82 16.06 0.69
N SER A 200 -11.70 15.26 1.73
CA SER A 200 -11.10 15.69 2.99
C SER A 200 -10.54 14.51 3.76
N MET A 201 -9.47 14.78 4.51
CA MET A 201 -8.83 13.83 5.40
C MET A 201 -8.59 14.48 6.76
N LYS A 202 -8.84 13.73 7.83
CA LYS A 202 -8.51 14.13 9.21
C LYS A 202 -7.87 12.97 9.94
N ILE A 203 -6.70 13.24 10.52
CA ILE A 203 -5.94 12.25 11.28
C ILE A 203 -6.17 12.40 12.79
N SER A 204 -6.24 11.28 13.49
CA SER A 204 -6.20 11.22 14.94
C SER A 204 -5.13 10.23 15.36
N SER A 205 -3.91 10.70 15.58
CA SER A 205 -2.79 9.88 16.06
C SER A 205 -3.11 9.24 17.41
N LYS A 206 -3.86 9.94 18.29
CA LYS A 206 -4.30 9.35 19.57
C LYS A 206 -5.22 8.13 19.39
N ARG A 207 -6.14 8.19 18.42
CA ARG A 207 -7.07 7.08 18.12
C ARG A 207 -6.47 6.07 17.15
N GLN A 208 -5.33 6.39 16.55
CA GLN A 208 -4.70 5.62 15.46
C GLN A 208 -5.65 5.42 14.27
N GLN A 209 -6.36 6.49 13.90
CA GLN A 209 -7.33 6.49 12.81
C GLN A 209 -7.13 7.68 11.87
N LEU A 210 -7.37 7.43 10.58
CA LEU A 210 -7.51 8.43 9.54
C LEU A 210 -8.95 8.43 9.05
N TYR A 211 -9.65 9.55 9.19
CA TYR A 211 -11.00 9.75 8.68
C TYR A 211 -10.93 10.34 7.28
N VAL A 212 -11.67 9.75 6.34
CA VAL A 212 -11.63 10.09 4.92
C VAL A 212 -13.04 10.32 4.41
N SER A 213 -13.25 11.39 3.66
CA SER A 213 -14.56 11.73 3.06
C SER A 213 -14.47 11.87 1.54
N SER A 214 -15.51 11.42 0.85
CA SER A 214 -15.73 11.66 -0.58
C SER A 214 -17.21 12.02 -0.83
N VAL A 215 -17.62 12.12 -2.10
CA VAL A 215 -19.06 12.17 -2.45
C VAL A 215 -19.81 10.90 -2.05
N SER A 216 -19.11 9.77 -1.92
CA SER A 216 -19.69 8.48 -1.57
C SER A 216 -20.00 8.35 -0.07
N GLY A 217 -19.42 9.21 0.77
CA GLY A 217 -19.65 9.22 2.22
C GLY A 217 -18.38 9.46 3.03
N VAL A 218 -18.40 9.00 4.28
CA VAL A 218 -17.27 9.10 5.23
C VAL A 218 -16.92 7.71 5.73
N THR A 219 -15.62 7.41 5.79
CA THR A 219 -15.09 6.17 6.37
C THR A 219 -13.81 6.46 7.17
N HIS A 220 -13.23 5.44 7.78
CA HIS A 220 -11.97 5.53 8.50
C HIS A 220 -11.03 4.37 8.16
N LEU A 221 -9.73 4.64 8.23
CA LEU A 221 -8.65 3.68 8.05
C LEU A 221 -7.76 3.68 9.29
N ALA A 222 -7.35 2.51 9.75
CA ALA A 222 -6.31 2.41 10.77
C ALA A 222 -4.99 2.95 10.19
N LEU A 223 -4.19 3.66 11.00
CA LEU A 223 -2.88 4.18 10.55
C LEU A 223 -1.85 3.07 10.27
N HIS A 224 -2.14 1.86 10.73
CA HIS A 224 -1.30 0.68 10.56
C HIS A 224 -2.17 -0.56 10.32
N ARG A 225 -1.70 -1.44 9.45
CA ARG A 225 -2.32 -2.73 9.14
C ARG A 225 -1.26 -3.83 9.12
N CYS A 226 -0.45 -3.89 10.19
CA CYS A 226 0.79 -4.69 10.22
C CYS A 226 0.59 -6.17 9.90
N ASP A 227 -0.59 -6.71 10.19
CA ASP A 227 -1.01 -8.07 9.89
C ASP A 227 -1.06 -8.39 8.40
N VAL A 228 -1.24 -7.38 7.53
CA VAL A 228 -1.30 -7.60 6.07
C VAL A 228 0.06 -7.91 5.45
N TYR A 229 1.15 -7.52 6.12
CA TYR A 229 2.50 -7.67 5.57
C TYR A 229 2.96 -9.13 5.55
N GLY A 230 2.48 -9.96 6.48
CA GLY A 230 2.78 -11.38 6.52
C GLY A 230 3.13 -11.90 7.90
N GLU A 231 3.30 -13.22 7.98
CA GLU A 231 3.58 -13.93 9.22
C GLU A 231 5.08 -14.16 9.45
N ALA A 232 5.95 -13.85 8.48
CA ALA A 232 7.39 -13.99 8.66
C ALA A 232 8.04 -12.68 9.13
N CYS A 233 9.13 -12.81 9.90
CA CYS A 233 9.95 -11.65 10.29
C CYS A 233 10.45 -10.88 9.06
N ALA A 234 10.86 -11.61 8.00
CA ALA A 234 11.34 -11.00 6.78
C ALA A 234 10.30 -10.10 6.12
N ASP A 235 9.05 -10.55 6.03
CA ASP A 235 7.95 -9.77 5.42
C ASP A 235 7.71 -8.48 6.20
N CYS A 236 7.66 -8.57 7.53
CA CYS A 236 7.50 -7.41 8.40
C CYS A 236 8.65 -6.41 8.27
N CYS A 237 9.88 -6.91 8.09
CA CYS A 237 11.07 -6.08 7.92
C CYS A 237 11.12 -5.40 6.54
N LEU A 238 10.67 -6.09 5.49
CA LEU A 238 10.61 -5.55 4.13
C LEU A 238 9.54 -4.47 3.98
N ALA A 239 8.47 -4.54 4.78
CA ALA A 239 7.39 -3.55 4.76
C ALA A 239 7.86 -2.12 5.06
N ARG A 240 8.98 -1.95 5.81
CA ARG A 240 9.58 -0.65 6.19
C ARG A 240 8.60 0.34 6.84
N ASP A 241 7.44 -0.11 7.31
CA ASP A 241 6.42 0.74 7.93
C ASP A 241 6.84 1.12 9.36
N PRO A 242 7.03 2.42 9.69
CA PRO A 242 7.39 2.88 11.04
C PRO A 242 6.41 2.42 12.12
N TYR A 243 5.15 2.18 11.77
CA TYR A 243 4.15 1.70 12.71
C TYR A 243 4.25 0.21 12.99
N CYS A 244 5.05 -0.56 12.24
CA CYS A 244 5.05 -2.02 12.29
C CYS A 244 6.41 -2.59 12.63
N ALA A 245 6.42 -3.58 13.51
CA ALA A 245 7.61 -4.30 13.92
C ALA A 245 7.27 -5.77 14.18
N TRP A 246 8.24 -6.65 13.90
CA TRP A 246 8.17 -8.03 14.31
C TRP A 246 8.29 -8.09 15.83
N ASP A 247 7.38 -8.77 16.53
CA ASP A 247 7.41 -8.88 17.99
C ASP A 247 8.10 -10.15 18.52
N GLY A 248 8.53 -11.03 17.62
CA GLY A 248 9.03 -12.37 17.92
C GLY A 248 8.13 -13.48 17.39
N LYS A 249 6.86 -13.19 17.12
CA LYS A 249 5.85 -14.14 16.65
C LYS A 249 5.09 -13.67 15.41
N THR A 250 4.73 -12.40 15.33
CA THR A 250 3.91 -11.83 14.25
C THR A 250 4.34 -10.40 13.93
N CYS A 251 4.01 -9.93 12.72
CA CYS A 251 4.13 -8.51 12.41
C CYS A 251 3.02 -7.73 13.14
N SER A 252 3.41 -6.82 14.04
CA SER A 252 2.47 -6.13 14.92
C SER A 252 2.82 -4.66 15.06
N ARG A 253 1.94 -3.90 15.70
CA ARG A 253 2.18 -2.47 15.92
C ARG A 253 3.46 -2.26 16.75
N TYR A 254 4.32 -1.36 16.28
CA TYR A 254 5.47 -0.89 17.03
C TYR A 254 5.02 -0.27 18.36
N SER A 255 5.73 -0.67 19.42
CA SER A 255 5.54 -0.16 20.77
C SER A 255 6.91 -0.06 21.41
N ALA A 256 7.21 1.04 22.09
CA ALA A 256 8.49 1.25 22.78
C ALA A 256 8.72 0.32 24.00
N SER A 257 7.83 -0.64 24.27
CA SER A 257 7.85 -1.53 25.43
C SER A 257 9.15 -2.33 25.62
N SER A 258 9.42 -2.70 26.90
CA SER A 258 10.64 -3.31 27.45
C SER A 258 10.98 -4.72 26.92
N LYS A 259 10.08 -5.41 26.21
CA LYS A 259 10.36 -6.70 25.54
C LYS A 259 11.23 -6.52 24.26
N ARG A 260 12.35 -5.79 24.38
CA ARG A 260 13.22 -5.40 23.25
C ARG A 260 13.91 -6.57 22.54
N ARG A 261 14.10 -7.71 23.23
CA ARG A 261 14.98 -8.79 22.73
C ARG A 261 14.48 -9.47 21.45
N SER A 262 13.18 -9.63 21.27
CA SER A 262 12.59 -10.26 20.08
C SER A 262 12.14 -9.27 19.00
N ARG A 263 12.11 -7.97 19.30
CA ARG A 263 11.58 -6.95 18.39
C ARG A 263 12.53 -6.69 17.23
N ARG A 264 12.03 -6.70 15.99
CA ARG A 264 12.81 -6.36 14.79
C ARG A 264 12.05 -5.37 13.90
N GLN A 265 12.74 -4.29 13.54
CA GLN A 265 12.26 -3.24 12.65
C GLN A 265 13.50 -2.57 12.03
N ASP A 266 13.41 -2.22 10.75
CA ASP A 266 14.45 -1.50 10.01
C ASP A 266 13.79 -0.69 8.90
N VAL A 267 13.23 0.47 9.28
CA VAL A 267 12.53 1.37 8.36
C VAL A 267 13.51 1.89 7.30
N ARG A 268 14.70 2.30 7.74
CA ARG A 268 15.69 2.95 6.86
C ARG A 268 16.22 2.02 5.77
N HIS A 269 16.56 0.77 6.05
CA HIS A 269 17.21 -0.10 5.07
C HIS A 269 16.39 -1.33 4.67
N GLY A 270 15.39 -1.71 5.47
CA GLY A 270 14.57 -2.89 5.20
C GLY A 270 15.40 -4.15 5.00
N ASN A 271 16.31 -4.49 5.91
CA ASN A 271 17.26 -5.60 5.72
C ASN A 271 16.96 -6.83 6.61
N PRO A 272 16.18 -7.83 6.11
CA PRO A 272 15.90 -9.07 6.82
C PRO A 272 17.13 -9.90 7.20
N MET A 273 18.23 -9.83 6.44
CA MET A 273 19.44 -10.64 6.69
C MET A 273 20.16 -10.23 7.97
N ARG A 274 20.01 -8.97 8.38
CA ARG A 274 20.56 -8.45 9.64
C ARG A 274 19.54 -8.56 10.76
N GLN A 275 18.28 -8.17 10.50
CA GLN A 275 17.26 -8.07 11.53
C GLN A 275 16.69 -9.44 11.95
N CYS A 276 16.44 -10.33 11.00
CA CYS A 276 15.66 -11.55 11.25
C CYS A 276 16.51 -12.81 11.46
N ARG A 277 17.80 -12.65 11.81
CA ARG A 277 18.66 -13.79 12.18
C ARG A 277 18.03 -14.56 13.35
N GLY A 278 17.78 -15.85 13.15
CA GLY A 278 17.15 -16.75 14.13
C GLY A 278 15.61 -16.79 14.07
N TYR A 279 14.96 -15.88 13.32
CA TYR A 279 13.50 -15.91 13.08
C TYR A 279 13.15 -16.36 11.66
N ASN A 280 14.09 -16.24 10.71
CA ASN A 280 13.95 -16.69 9.31
C ASN A 280 13.84 -18.23 9.13
N SER A 281 13.71 -19.00 10.21
CA SER A 281 13.93 -20.46 10.20
C SER A 281 12.70 -21.32 10.49
N ASN A 282 11.51 -20.75 10.72
CA ASN A 282 10.32 -21.55 11.07
C ASN A 282 9.25 -21.65 9.97
N ALA A 283 9.20 -20.73 9.01
CA ALA A 283 8.25 -20.81 7.88
C ALA A 283 8.77 -21.67 6.71
N ASN A 284 10.09 -21.73 6.50
CA ASN A 284 10.72 -22.55 5.46
C ASN A 284 11.00 -24.00 5.90
N LYS A 285 10.17 -24.57 6.79
CA LYS A 285 10.31 -25.99 7.17
C LYS A 285 9.73 -26.87 6.07
N ASN A 286 10.52 -27.16 5.04
CA ASN A 286 10.50 -28.35 4.17
C ASN A 286 9.17 -28.84 3.53
N GLY A 287 8.03 -28.27 3.87
CA GLY A 287 6.71 -28.59 3.34
C GLY A 287 6.59 -28.14 1.90
N MET A 288 5.79 -28.89 1.15
CA MET A 288 5.26 -28.42 -0.12
C MET A 288 4.05 -27.58 0.19
N ASP A 289 3.97 -26.39 -0.40
CA ASP A 289 2.85 -25.47 -0.16
C ASP A 289 1.63 -25.91 -0.99
N ALA A 290 1.87 -26.54 -2.14
CA ALA A 290 0.82 -27.15 -2.97
C ALA A 290 1.34 -28.34 -3.79
N THR A 291 0.46 -29.30 -4.05
CA THR A 291 0.63 -30.37 -5.04
C THR A 291 -0.43 -30.21 -6.12
N GLN A 292 -0.03 -30.22 -7.38
CA GLN A 292 -0.92 -30.10 -8.53
C GLN A 292 -0.69 -31.26 -9.50
N TYR A 293 -1.78 -31.70 -10.13
CA TYR A 293 -1.75 -32.72 -11.17
C TYR A 293 -2.21 -32.11 -12.48
N GLY A 294 -1.54 -32.49 -13.57
CA GLY A 294 -1.96 -32.12 -14.92
C GLY A 294 -1.79 -33.28 -15.87
N VAL A 295 -2.56 -33.29 -16.95
CA VAL A 295 -2.47 -34.34 -17.96
C VAL A 295 -1.61 -33.85 -19.11
N GLU A 296 -0.78 -34.72 -19.68
CA GLU A 296 0.01 -34.43 -20.87
C GLU A 296 -0.86 -33.79 -21.97
N GLY A 297 -0.36 -32.72 -22.58
CA GLY A 297 -1.08 -31.93 -23.59
C GLY A 297 -2.01 -30.85 -23.02
N SER A 298 -2.47 -30.96 -21.77
CA SER A 298 -3.27 -29.91 -21.12
C SER A 298 -2.43 -28.71 -20.67
N SER A 299 -3.06 -27.64 -20.20
CA SER A 299 -2.39 -26.48 -19.61
C SER A 299 -2.39 -26.56 -18.08
N ALA A 300 -1.34 -26.05 -17.43
CA ALA A 300 -1.30 -25.85 -15.98
C ALA A 300 -0.96 -24.42 -15.63
N PHE A 301 -1.55 -23.90 -14.56
CA PHE A 301 -1.23 -22.59 -14.00
C PHE A 301 -0.78 -22.72 -12.55
N LEU A 302 0.49 -22.39 -12.31
CA LEU A 302 1.07 -22.40 -10.97
C LEU A 302 0.96 -20.99 -10.40
N GLU A 303 0.01 -20.78 -9.49
CA GLU A 303 -0.25 -19.50 -8.86
C GLU A 303 0.91 -19.12 -7.93
N CYS A 304 1.40 -17.88 -8.04
CA CYS A 304 2.32 -17.28 -7.08
C CYS A 304 2.31 -15.77 -7.24
N GLN A 305 1.87 -15.07 -6.19
CA GLN A 305 1.85 -13.62 -6.13
C GLN A 305 2.73 -13.14 -4.97
N ALA A 306 3.64 -12.21 -5.24
CA ALA A 306 4.34 -11.52 -4.17
C ALA A 306 3.38 -10.61 -3.41
N ARG A 307 3.52 -10.54 -2.08
CA ARG A 307 2.77 -9.56 -1.26
C ARG A 307 3.20 -8.13 -1.56
N SER A 308 4.50 -7.91 -1.75
CA SER A 308 5.04 -6.61 -2.12
C SER A 308 4.94 -6.42 -3.65
N PRO A 309 4.36 -5.31 -4.12
CA PRO A 309 4.36 -4.97 -5.54
C PRO A 309 5.75 -4.60 -6.07
N GLN A 310 6.72 -4.33 -5.18
CA GLN A 310 8.11 -4.01 -5.56
C GLN A 310 8.98 -5.27 -5.73
N ALA A 311 8.48 -6.44 -5.31
CA ALA A 311 9.23 -7.67 -5.39
C ALA A 311 9.21 -8.27 -6.81
N SER A 312 10.38 -8.73 -7.26
CA SER A 312 10.51 -9.44 -8.53
C SER A 312 10.39 -10.95 -8.35
N ILE A 313 9.52 -11.60 -9.13
CA ILE A 313 9.29 -13.04 -9.07
C ILE A 313 10.17 -13.80 -10.07
N LYS A 314 10.76 -14.90 -9.60
CA LYS A 314 11.49 -15.87 -10.42
C LYS A 314 11.05 -17.29 -10.13
N TRP A 315 10.90 -18.08 -11.20
CA TRP A 315 10.52 -19.48 -11.13
C TRP A 315 11.72 -20.39 -11.38
N ILE A 316 11.89 -21.39 -10.52
CA ILE A 316 13.00 -22.34 -10.56
C ILE A 316 12.44 -23.76 -10.50
N LEU A 317 12.71 -24.56 -11.54
CA LEU A 317 12.35 -25.97 -11.58
C LEU A 317 13.48 -26.82 -10.97
N GLN A 318 13.11 -27.71 -10.06
CA GLN A 318 13.94 -28.79 -9.55
C GLN A 318 13.28 -30.12 -9.91
N LYS A 319 13.98 -30.97 -10.68
CA LYS A 319 13.47 -32.29 -11.06
C LYS A 319 13.72 -33.30 -9.94
N ASP A 320 12.86 -34.31 -9.80
CA ASP A 320 12.91 -35.25 -8.69
C ASP A 320 14.26 -36.00 -8.57
N ASN A 321 14.89 -36.30 -9.71
CA ASN A 321 16.18 -37.01 -9.77
C ASN A 321 17.39 -36.09 -9.95
N SER A 322 17.25 -34.78 -9.70
CA SER A 322 18.36 -33.84 -9.86
C SER A 322 18.38 -32.76 -8.78
N GLU A 323 19.54 -32.58 -8.15
CA GLU A 323 19.81 -31.38 -7.35
C GLU A 323 19.93 -30.11 -8.22
N ARG A 324 20.03 -30.27 -9.55
CA ARG A 324 20.18 -29.16 -10.47
C ARG A 324 18.89 -28.35 -10.57
N LYS A 325 18.97 -27.12 -10.10
CA LYS A 325 17.92 -26.11 -10.22
C LYS A 325 18.05 -25.36 -11.55
N LYS A 326 16.96 -25.28 -12.32
CA LYS A 326 16.89 -24.56 -13.60
C LYS A 326 15.97 -23.35 -13.47
N GLU A 327 16.51 -22.15 -13.69
CA GLU A 327 15.69 -20.94 -13.82
C GLU A 327 14.86 -21.03 -15.10
N LEU A 328 13.54 -20.85 -14.95
CA LEU A 328 12.60 -20.86 -16.06
C LEU A 328 12.57 -19.47 -16.69
N ARG A 329 12.66 -19.41 -18.02
CA ARG A 329 12.50 -18.19 -18.83
C ARG A 329 11.14 -18.22 -19.52
N SER A 330 10.61 -17.05 -19.84
CA SER A 330 9.36 -16.92 -20.61
C SER A 330 9.65 -17.21 -22.08
N GLU A 331 9.71 -18.49 -22.45
CA GLU A 331 10.04 -18.93 -23.80
C GLU A 331 9.17 -20.13 -24.19
N GLY A 332 8.69 -20.13 -25.43
CA GLY A 332 7.91 -21.24 -26.00
C GLY A 332 6.59 -21.50 -25.25
N ARG A 333 6.52 -22.64 -24.54
CA ARG A 333 5.33 -23.11 -23.81
C ARG A 333 5.11 -22.42 -22.47
N LEU A 334 6.13 -21.71 -21.95
CA LEU A 334 6.12 -21.12 -20.61
C LEU A 334 5.83 -19.62 -20.70
N LEU A 335 4.81 -19.17 -19.98
CA LEU A 335 4.43 -17.76 -19.88
C LEU A 335 4.40 -17.35 -18.41
N LYS A 336 5.28 -16.41 -18.03
CA LYS A 336 5.21 -15.75 -16.72
C LYS A 336 4.17 -14.64 -16.76
N THR A 337 3.32 -14.62 -15.74
CA THR A 337 2.29 -13.60 -15.50
C THR A 337 2.53 -12.97 -14.13
N GLU A 338 1.81 -11.88 -13.81
CA GLU A 338 1.90 -11.25 -12.48
C GLU A 338 1.34 -12.16 -11.36
N GLN A 339 0.43 -13.06 -11.73
CA GLN A 339 -0.26 -13.96 -10.80
C GLN A 339 0.40 -15.36 -10.70
N GLY A 340 1.36 -15.69 -11.58
CA GLY A 340 1.96 -17.02 -11.61
C GLY A 340 2.60 -17.45 -12.92
N LEU A 341 2.85 -18.76 -13.05
CA LEU A 341 3.44 -19.39 -14.22
C LEU A 341 2.40 -20.22 -14.98
N LEU A 342 2.14 -19.86 -16.24
CA LEU A 342 1.33 -20.65 -17.16
C LEU A 342 2.20 -21.56 -18.02
N ILE A 343 1.89 -22.85 -18.01
CA ILE A 343 2.46 -23.87 -18.89
C ILE A 343 1.37 -24.26 -19.88
N ARG A 344 1.51 -23.85 -21.15
CA ARG A 344 0.42 -23.98 -22.15
C ARG A 344 0.14 -25.42 -22.58
N SER A 345 1.16 -26.26 -22.61
CA SER A 345 1.05 -27.66 -23.03
C SER A 345 2.01 -28.49 -22.20
N LEU A 346 1.50 -29.29 -21.27
CA LEU A 346 2.28 -30.10 -20.34
C LEU A 346 2.95 -31.26 -21.04
N GLN A 347 4.19 -31.52 -20.68
CA GLN A 347 4.95 -32.70 -21.07
C GLN A 347 5.32 -33.49 -19.83
N LEU A 348 5.46 -34.82 -19.93
CA LEU A 348 5.90 -35.66 -18.80
C LEU A 348 7.20 -35.15 -18.14
N SER A 349 8.08 -34.53 -18.95
CA SER A 349 9.35 -33.95 -18.51
C SER A 349 9.23 -32.68 -17.66
N ASP A 350 8.04 -32.08 -17.59
CA ASP A 350 7.71 -30.91 -16.76
C ASP A 350 7.42 -31.31 -15.30
N THR A 351 7.35 -32.62 -14.99
CA THR A 351 7.21 -33.11 -13.60
C THR A 351 8.37 -32.67 -12.71
N GLY A 352 8.05 -32.19 -11.51
CA GLY A 352 9.03 -31.81 -10.50
C GLY A 352 8.52 -30.74 -9.55
N ILE A 353 9.46 -30.12 -8.83
CA ILE A 353 9.20 -29.09 -7.82
C ILE A 353 9.53 -27.71 -8.38
N TYR A 354 8.50 -26.88 -8.50
CA TYR A 354 8.59 -25.49 -8.91
C TYR A 354 8.71 -24.58 -7.68
N HIS A 355 9.77 -23.79 -7.63
CA HIS A 355 10.01 -22.80 -6.59
C HIS A 355 9.72 -21.42 -7.15
N CYS A 356 8.75 -20.74 -6.54
CA CYS A 356 8.52 -19.32 -6.74
C CYS A 356 9.37 -18.54 -5.75
N THR A 357 10.29 -17.72 -6.25
CA THR A 357 11.23 -16.95 -5.43
C THR A 357 11.02 -15.46 -5.67
N ALA A 358 10.81 -14.70 -4.58
CA ALA A 358 10.71 -13.25 -4.60
C ALA A 358 12.07 -12.63 -4.26
N THR A 359 12.45 -11.58 -4.99
CA THR A 359 13.62 -10.75 -4.69
C THR A 359 13.22 -9.30 -4.52
N GLU A 360 13.54 -8.72 -3.36
CA GLU A 360 13.26 -7.34 -2.98
C GLU A 360 14.39 -6.82 -2.08
N ASN A 361 14.91 -5.61 -2.32
CA ASN A 361 16.05 -5.05 -1.57
C ASN A 361 17.24 -6.01 -1.39
N ASN A 362 17.60 -6.72 -2.46
CA ASN A 362 18.64 -7.78 -2.47
C ASN A 362 18.39 -8.97 -1.54
N PHE A 363 17.23 -9.04 -0.89
CA PHE A 363 16.78 -10.20 -0.13
C PHE A 363 16.00 -11.16 -1.03
N LYS A 364 16.38 -12.44 -1.00
CA LYS A 364 15.74 -13.50 -1.76
C LYS A 364 15.08 -14.48 -0.81
N HIS A 365 13.80 -14.79 -1.05
CA HIS A 365 13.09 -15.82 -0.32
C HIS A 365 12.14 -16.59 -1.23
N THR A 366 11.83 -17.82 -0.84
CA THR A 366 10.82 -18.64 -1.51
C THR A 366 9.45 -18.21 -1.02
N VAL A 367 8.56 -17.82 -1.94
CA VAL A 367 7.16 -17.48 -1.66
C VAL A 367 6.32 -18.75 -1.63
N MET A 368 6.58 -19.66 -2.58
CA MET A 368 5.81 -20.90 -2.72
C MET A 368 6.63 -22.02 -3.34
N ARG A 369 6.36 -23.26 -2.92
CA ARG A 369 6.86 -24.52 -3.51
C ARG A 369 5.68 -25.35 -4.00
N VAL A 370 5.59 -25.55 -5.31
CA VAL A 370 4.55 -26.36 -5.96
C VAL A 370 5.16 -27.63 -6.51
N ARG A 371 4.63 -28.79 -6.14
CA ARG A 371 4.96 -30.05 -6.82
C ARG A 371 3.96 -30.31 -7.93
N LEU A 372 4.44 -30.40 -9.16
CA LEU A 372 3.64 -30.69 -10.33
C LEU A 372 3.87 -32.14 -10.77
N HIS A 373 2.80 -32.92 -10.80
CA HIS A 373 2.79 -34.25 -11.39
C HIS A 373 2.10 -34.21 -12.76
N VAL A 374 2.83 -34.61 -13.81
CA VAL A 374 2.25 -34.73 -15.15
C VAL A 374 1.92 -36.19 -15.43
N LEU A 375 0.64 -36.48 -15.64
CA LEU A 375 0.13 -37.81 -15.97
C LEU A 375 0.10 -38.00 -17.48
N SER A 376 0.47 -39.18 -17.95
CA SER A 376 0.35 -39.55 -19.37
C SER A 376 -1.12 -39.51 -19.79
N ALA A 377 -1.38 -38.92 -20.96
CA ALA A 377 -2.74 -38.88 -21.52
C ALA A 377 -3.31 -40.29 -21.75
N GLU A 378 -2.46 -41.24 -22.17
CA GLU A 378 -2.83 -42.64 -22.40
C GLU A 378 -3.18 -43.34 -21.08
N ALA A 379 -2.37 -43.14 -20.04
CA ALA A 379 -2.61 -43.75 -18.73
C ALA A 379 -3.91 -43.26 -18.10
N VAL A 380 -4.21 -41.96 -18.21
CA VAL A 380 -5.47 -41.38 -17.71
C VAL A 380 -6.67 -41.90 -18.49
N THR A 381 -6.55 -42.00 -19.81
CA THR A 381 -7.62 -42.54 -20.66
C THR A 381 -7.90 -44.01 -20.35
N ALA A 382 -6.86 -44.82 -20.16
CA ALA A 382 -6.98 -46.22 -19.77
C ALA A 382 -7.66 -46.39 -18.40
N ALA A 383 -7.29 -45.57 -17.41
CA ALA A 383 -7.88 -45.60 -16.07
C ALA A 383 -9.36 -45.18 -16.06
N LEU A 384 -9.76 -44.23 -16.92
CA LEU A 384 -11.16 -43.80 -17.05
C LEU A 384 -12.04 -44.83 -17.78
N LEU A 385 -11.47 -45.59 -18.73
CA LEU A 385 -12.20 -46.60 -19.50
C LEU A 385 -12.29 -47.96 -18.81
N HIS A 386 -11.34 -48.30 -17.92
CA HIS A 386 -11.33 -49.56 -17.17
C HIS A 386 -11.08 -49.32 -15.66
N PRO A 387 -12.14 -49.01 -14.88
CA PRO A 387 -12.02 -48.81 -13.42
C PRO A 387 -11.73 -50.11 -12.65
N GLU A 388 -12.02 -51.27 -13.26
CA GLU A 388 -11.81 -52.60 -12.69
C GLU A 388 -10.99 -53.46 -13.66
N ALA A 389 -9.67 -53.40 -13.56
CA ALA A 389 -8.81 -54.45 -14.09
C ALA A 389 -7.73 -54.75 -13.04
N PRO A 390 -7.75 -55.94 -12.40
CA PRO A 390 -6.62 -56.40 -11.62
C PRO A 390 -5.43 -56.60 -12.56
N SER A 391 -4.29 -56.00 -12.22
CA SER A 391 -3.03 -56.10 -12.95
C SER A 391 -2.67 -57.56 -13.25
N ALA A 392 -2.99 -58.03 -14.45
CA ALA A 392 -2.45 -59.28 -15.01
C ALA A 392 -1.07 -59.00 -15.62
N LEU A 393 -0.11 -58.57 -14.79
CA LEU A 393 1.32 -58.50 -15.11
C LEU A 393 2.13 -58.60 -13.81
N ALA A 394 1.82 -59.62 -13.01
CA ALA A 394 2.66 -60.04 -11.90
C ALA A 394 3.55 -61.22 -12.35
N SER A 395 4.64 -60.89 -13.02
CA SER A 395 5.81 -61.78 -13.07
C SER A 395 7.08 -60.96 -13.32
N GLN A 396 7.60 -60.32 -12.26
CA GLN A 396 9.03 -60.22 -11.87
C GLN A 396 9.30 -59.05 -10.87
N PRO A 397 10.43 -59.07 -10.11
CA PRO A 397 10.40 -58.78 -8.68
C PRO A 397 10.65 -57.31 -8.28
N ALA A 398 9.96 -56.94 -7.19
CA ALA A 398 10.27 -55.94 -6.15
C ALA A 398 11.13 -54.72 -6.53
N GLY A 399 10.45 -53.64 -6.91
CA GLY A 399 10.90 -52.24 -6.74
C GLY A 399 9.92 -51.48 -5.83
N PRO A 400 10.30 -50.33 -5.25
CA PRO A 400 9.45 -49.60 -4.31
C PRO A 400 8.17 -49.07 -4.99
N PRO A 401 7.06 -48.92 -4.25
CA PRO A 401 5.73 -48.75 -4.82
C PRO A 401 5.65 -47.47 -5.66
N GLY A 402 5.31 -47.64 -6.93
CA GLY A 402 5.20 -46.57 -7.92
C GLY A 402 3.88 -45.84 -7.84
N ALA A 403 3.86 -44.63 -8.41
CA ALA A 403 2.80 -43.63 -8.47
C ALA A 403 1.37 -44.11 -8.87
N TYR A 404 1.22 -45.38 -9.26
CA TYR A 404 -0.07 -46.00 -9.55
C TYR A 404 -0.91 -46.22 -8.29
N ASP A 405 -0.31 -46.73 -7.21
CA ASP A 405 -1.05 -47.00 -5.96
C ASP A 405 -1.56 -45.70 -5.30
N GLU A 406 -0.80 -44.60 -5.45
CA GLU A 406 -1.17 -43.27 -4.95
C GLU A 406 -2.34 -42.67 -5.76
N LEU A 407 -2.36 -42.87 -7.09
CA LEU A 407 -3.44 -42.40 -7.96
C LEU A 407 -4.76 -43.13 -7.68
N VAL A 408 -4.70 -44.44 -7.45
CA VAL A 408 -5.88 -45.26 -7.10
C VAL A 408 -6.43 -44.85 -5.73
N GLN A 409 -5.57 -44.50 -4.77
CA GLN A 409 -5.99 -43.97 -3.47
C GLN A 409 -6.66 -42.58 -3.55
N LEU A 410 -6.19 -41.71 -4.44
CA LEU A 410 -6.78 -40.38 -4.67
C LEU A 410 -8.13 -40.45 -5.39
N LEU A 411 -8.27 -41.35 -6.37
CA LEU A 411 -9.50 -41.53 -7.14
C LEU A 411 -10.60 -42.28 -6.37
N SER A 412 -10.24 -43.04 -5.34
CA SER A 412 -11.18 -43.76 -4.48
C SER A 412 -11.73 -42.91 -3.32
N GLN A 413 -11.34 -41.63 -3.22
CA GLN A 413 -11.87 -40.75 -2.17
C GLN A 413 -13.32 -40.33 -2.46
N PRO A 414 -14.24 -40.44 -1.48
CA PRO A 414 -15.65 -40.12 -1.66
C PRO A 414 -15.92 -38.64 -1.99
N GLU A 415 -14.97 -37.74 -1.70
CA GLU A 415 -15.08 -36.30 -1.93
C GLU A 415 -14.99 -35.92 -3.43
N MET A 416 -14.27 -36.69 -4.25
CA MET A 416 -14.20 -36.49 -5.71
C MET A 416 -15.54 -36.79 -6.41
N GLY A 417 -16.34 -37.69 -5.83
CA GLY A 417 -17.70 -37.98 -6.32
C GLY A 417 -18.64 -36.78 -6.18
N LEU A 418 -18.53 -36.01 -5.09
CA LEU A 418 -19.35 -34.81 -4.88
C LEU A 418 -18.95 -33.65 -5.80
N ILE A 419 -17.65 -33.48 -6.08
CA ILE A 419 -17.14 -32.43 -6.98
C ILE A 419 -17.64 -32.66 -8.42
N ASN A 420 -17.64 -33.92 -8.88
CA ASN A 420 -18.12 -34.25 -10.23
C ASN A 420 -19.64 -34.02 -10.38
N GLN A 421 -20.41 -34.23 -9.31
CA GLN A 421 -21.84 -33.92 -9.27
C GLN A 421 -22.12 -32.42 -9.30
N TYR A 422 -21.27 -31.61 -8.64
CA TYR A 422 -21.35 -30.15 -8.64
C TYR A 422 -21.01 -29.56 -10.03
N CYS A 423 -19.98 -30.10 -10.69
CA CYS A 423 -19.59 -29.69 -12.04
C CYS A 423 -20.68 -30.00 -13.09
N GLN A 424 -21.38 -31.14 -12.98
CA GLN A 424 -22.46 -31.49 -13.91
C GLN A 424 -23.70 -30.57 -13.79
N GLY A 425 -23.92 -29.93 -12.65
CA GLY A 425 -24.99 -28.94 -12.46
C GLY A 425 -24.74 -27.62 -13.20
N TYR A 426 -23.48 -27.26 -13.44
CA TYR A 426 -23.10 -25.96 -14.01
C TYR A 426 -23.17 -25.90 -15.54
N TRP A 427 -23.19 -27.06 -16.21
CA TRP A 427 -23.10 -27.16 -17.68
C TRP A 427 -24.44 -27.43 -18.40
N ARG A 428 -25.58 -27.42 -17.70
CA ARG A 428 -26.89 -27.54 -18.37
C ARG A 428 -27.32 -26.19 -18.96
N PRO A 429 -27.57 -26.07 -20.27
CA PRO A 429 -28.17 -24.87 -20.85
C PRO A 429 -29.63 -24.74 -20.40
N SER A 430 -30.01 -23.57 -19.92
CA SER A 430 -31.41 -23.23 -19.60
C SER A 430 -32.25 -23.16 -20.88
N GLY A 431 -33.17 -24.11 -21.05
CA GLY A 431 -34.23 -24.10 -22.06
C GLY A 431 -35.61 -24.05 -21.39
N SER A 432 -36.48 -23.21 -21.94
CA SER A 432 -37.76 -22.67 -21.45
C SER A 432 -38.90 -23.62 -21.05
N ALA A 433 -39.65 -23.13 -20.04
CA ALA A 433 -41.12 -23.14 -19.86
C ALA A 433 -41.84 -24.42 -19.39
N HIS A 434 -42.43 -24.37 -18.19
CA HIS A 434 -43.87 -24.17 -18.03
C HIS A 434 -44.26 -23.80 -16.60
N SER A 435 -45.21 -22.87 -16.50
CA SER A 435 -45.98 -22.49 -15.32
C SER A 435 -46.74 -23.68 -14.74
N ASP A 436 -46.77 -23.81 -13.42
CA ASP A 436 -48.03 -24.00 -12.69
C ASP A 436 -47.83 -23.77 -11.19
N ALA A 437 -48.73 -22.94 -10.65
CA ALA A 437 -48.86 -22.63 -9.24
C ALA A 437 -49.56 -23.78 -8.50
N LYS A 438 -49.09 -24.11 -7.30
CA LYS A 438 -49.94 -24.69 -6.26
C LYS A 438 -49.42 -24.37 -4.86
N ASP A 439 -50.26 -23.63 -4.13
CA ASP A 439 -50.27 -23.52 -2.68
C ASP A 439 -50.16 -24.89 -2.00
N LEU A 440 -49.50 -24.92 -0.84
CA LEU A 440 -50.04 -25.51 0.41
C LEU A 440 -49.05 -25.34 1.58
N GLN A 441 -49.43 -24.42 2.48
CA GLN A 441 -49.66 -24.65 3.91
C GLN A 441 -48.49 -24.65 4.91
N ASP A 442 -48.49 -23.57 5.70
CA ASP A 442 -47.94 -23.42 7.03
C ASP A 442 -48.12 -24.65 7.95
N GLN A 443 -47.02 -25.12 8.56
CA GLN A 443 -47.05 -25.62 9.95
C GLN A 443 -45.81 -25.19 10.75
N LYS A 444 -46.12 -24.47 11.84
CA LYS A 444 -45.29 -23.98 12.93
C LYS A 444 -44.50 -25.07 13.67
N ARG A 445 -43.31 -24.72 14.19
CA ARG A 445 -42.84 -24.90 15.59
C ARG A 445 -41.44 -24.28 15.74
N ALA A 446 -41.30 -23.13 16.39
CA ALA A 446 -41.16 -22.88 17.84
C ALA A 446 -39.68 -22.84 18.31
N ARG A 447 -39.18 -21.60 18.49
CA ARG A 447 -37.89 -21.23 19.11
C ARG A 447 -37.92 -21.51 20.62
N ASN A 448 -36.94 -22.26 21.12
CA ASN A 448 -36.65 -22.36 22.56
C ASN A 448 -35.75 -21.20 23.01
N ARG A 449 -36.25 -20.40 23.96
CA ARG A 449 -35.53 -19.31 24.65
C ARG A 449 -35.44 -19.73 26.13
N ARG A 450 -34.23 -19.89 26.67
CA ARG A 450 -34.00 -20.11 28.12
C ARG A 450 -33.82 -18.76 28.82
N ASN A 451 -34.63 -18.54 29.86
CA ASN A 451 -34.51 -17.45 30.82
C ASN A 451 -33.61 -17.87 32.00
N HIS A 452 -32.89 -16.91 32.58
CA HIS A 452 -32.41 -16.93 33.96
C HIS A 452 -32.93 -15.67 34.69
N PRO A 453 -33.34 -15.75 35.97
CA PRO A 453 -33.96 -14.66 36.72
C PRO A 453 -32.95 -13.77 37.47
N PRO A 454 -33.34 -12.54 37.90
CA PRO A 454 -32.53 -11.67 38.75
C PRO A 454 -32.88 -11.87 40.24
N THR A 455 -31.87 -11.69 41.10
CA THR A 455 -32.03 -11.59 42.56
C THR A 455 -31.66 -10.18 43.04
N GLU A 456 -32.36 -9.79 44.09
CA GLU A 456 -32.60 -8.47 44.66
C GLU A 456 -31.42 -7.77 45.34
N GLU A 457 -31.66 -6.47 45.56
CA GLU A 457 -30.96 -5.46 46.35
C GLU A 457 -30.76 -5.85 47.82
N LEU A 458 -29.71 -5.29 48.45
CA LEU A 458 -29.79 -4.84 49.85
C LEU A 458 -28.90 -3.61 50.07
N GLN A 459 -29.47 -2.63 50.78
CA GLN A 459 -28.88 -1.36 51.21
C GLN A 459 -27.79 -1.54 52.28
N THR A 460 -26.73 -0.72 52.22
CA THR A 460 -26.28 0.20 53.29
C THR A 460 -25.21 1.15 52.78
#